data_AF-A0A0J7NPJ0-F1
#
_entry.id   AF-A0A0J7NPJ0-F1
#
_cell.length_a   1.000
_cell.length_b   1.000
_cell.length_c   1.000
_cell.angle_alpha   90.00
_cell.angle_beta   90.00
_cell.angle_gamma   90.00
#
_symmetry.space_group_name_H-M   'P 1'
#
loop_
_entity.id
_entity.type
_entity.pdbx_description
1 polymer ?
#
loop_
_entity_poly.entity_id
_entity_poly.type
_entity_poly.pdbx_seq_one_letter_code
_entity_poly.pdbx_strand_id
1 'polypeptide(L)'
;MVLRKELCDETINVLHVKDNSNFVKGTNFLSDFFKVQITYTILSKIDKKMSEQIADIVVKSEPISGIQLTMVREQGMFIRELTMLSEALPKIEKLVHKQLGPKLWYGSPEFRILVMENLTERGFVMKDRQKGLSMEHCLLVIEQLAKLHAGSVALHEKEPKLIESFKSGGIISVNCPESFMRLLEVSLLNVSKAIQGWTDQKYAHIATKLDKLVKTFRDRCADVYKYEPNEFCVLNHGDCWINNIMFRESDDGKLSDVLMVDYQMSVYSSPAIDLHYFLNICPQMELKYENDDFLLNSYLKTLTNTMISIGCATKAPTMEKLKAALHKRRIYAVFAGVILHLRMMADAKDTEDFVEVLEKLQGETKMDVFKNPDTVILAQKMIPTMDQRGYFD
;
A
#
# COMPACT_ATOMS: atom_id res chain seq x y z
N MET A 1 25.63 -7.13 16.03
CA MET A 1 24.58 -8.08 16.49
C MET A 1 23.69 -8.53 15.33
N VAL A 2 23.01 -7.61 14.62
CA VAL A 2 22.09 -7.96 13.52
C VAL A 2 22.73 -8.90 12.48
N LEU A 3 23.89 -8.53 11.91
CA LEU A 3 24.60 -9.37 10.93
C LEU A 3 24.98 -10.75 11.46
N ARG A 4 25.41 -10.86 12.73
CA ARG A 4 25.77 -12.14 13.35
C ARG A 4 24.57 -13.08 13.41
N LYS A 5 23.42 -12.55 13.80
CA LYS A 5 22.16 -13.29 13.89
C LYS A 5 21.66 -13.73 12.52
N GLU A 6 21.67 -12.83 11.54
CA GLU A 6 21.17 -13.11 10.19
C GLU A 6 22.05 -14.13 9.44
N LEU A 7 23.38 -13.97 9.54
CA LEU A 7 24.33 -14.85 8.86
C LEU A 7 24.71 -16.08 9.69
N CYS A 8 24.15 -16.23 10.90
CA CYS A 8 24.45 -17.30 11.85
C CYS A 8 25.97 -17.48 12.07
N ASP A 9 26.71 -16.38 12.23
CA ASP A 9 28.16 -16.39 12.38
C ASP A 9 28.65 -15.38 13.44
N GLU A 10 29.10 -15.91 14.58
CA GLU A 10 29.61 -15.10 15.70
C GLU A 10 31.01 -14.50 15.46
N THR A 11 31.73 -14.96 14.43
CA THR A 11 33.06 -14.43 14.08
C THR A 11 32.98 -13.06 13.38
N ILE A 12 31.77 -12.65 12.98
CA ILE A 12 31.58 -11.39 12.27
C ILE A 12 32.02 -10.21 13.12
N ASN A 13 32.93 -9.39 12.59
CA ASN A 13 33.33 -8.12 13.19
C ASN A 13 33.02 -6.96 12.24
N VAL A 14 32.19 -6.03 12.68
CA VAL A 14 31.86 -4.83 11.88
C VAL A 14 33.06 -3.88 11.91
N LEU A 15 33.54 -3.50 10.73
CA LEU A 15 34.65 -2.56 10.58
C LEU A 15 34.15 -1.13 10.37
N HIS A 16 33.19 -0.96 9.46
CA HIS A 16 32.68 0.35 9.07
C HIS A 16 31.19 0.28 8.73
N VAL A 17 30.46 1.36 9.04
CA VAL A 17 29.06 1.54 8.68
C VAL A 17 28.94 2.87 7.95
N LYS A 18 28.46 2.82 6.71
CA LYS A 18 28.29 3.99 5.84
C LYS A 18 26.82 4.20 5.54
N ASP A 19 26.32 5.40 5.79
CA ASP A 19 25.04 5.84 5.27
C ASP A 19 25.21 6.31 3.81
N ASN A 20 24.53 5.63 2.88
CA ASN A 20 24.51 5.93 1.44
C ASN A 20 23.15 6.52 0.99
N SER A 21 22.36 7.05 1.93
CA SER A 21 21.02 7.55 1.64
C SER A 21 21.05 8.83 0.82
N ASN A 22 20.45 8.76 -0.37
CA ASN A 22 20.16 9.94 -1.18
C ASN A 22 18.71 10.36 -0.87
N PHE A 23 18.53 11.23 0.12
CA PHE A 23 17.21 11.72 0.49
C PHE A 23 16.60 12.55 -0.65
N VAL A 24 15.57 11.99 -1.31
CA VAL A 24 14.71 12.74 -2.22
C VAL A 24 13.49 13.20 -1.42
N LYS A 25 13.30 14.51 -1.31
CA LYS A 25 12.16 15.11 -0.62
C LYS A 25 10.84 14.52 -1.16
N GLY A 26 9.97 14.05 -0.26
CA GLY A 26 8.64 13.50 -0.61
C GLY A 26 8.58 12.00 -0.92
N THR A 27 9.66 11.24 -0.71
CA THR A 27 9.67 9.78 -0.96
C THR A 27 9.32 8.92 0.25
N ASN A 28 9.45 9.42 1.49
CA ASN A 28 9.12 8.70 2.72
C ASN A 28 8.48 9.65 3.75
N PHE A 29 7.16 9.85 3.69
CA PHE A 29 6.49 10.83 4.55
C PHE A 29 6.40 10.38 6.02
N LEU A 30 6.10 9.09 6.26
CA LEU A 30 5.79 8.55 7.59
C LEU A 30 6.93 7.75 8.22
N SER A 31 8.14 7.82 7.66
CA SER A 31 9.32 7.13 8.19
C SER A 31 10.60 7.73 7.66
N ASP A 32 11.67 7.66 8.45
CA ASP A 32 13.01 7.91 7.96
C ASP A 32 13.58 6.61 7.38
N PHE A 33 14.20 6.69 6.21
CA PHE A 33 14.68 5.54 5.46
C PHE A 33 16.15 5.71 5.12
N PHE A 34 16.96 4.74 5.54
CA PHE A 34 18.39 4.75 5.36
C PHE A 34 18.86 3.54 4.54
N LYS A 35 19.67 3.78 3.52
CA LYS A 35 20.44 2.74 2.83
C LYS A 35 21.82 2.67 3.46
N VAL A 36 22.05 1.63 4.24
CA VAL A 36 23.28 1.50 5.03
C VAL A 36 24.14 0.38 4.45
N GLN A 37 25.38 0.72 4.14
CA GLN A 37 26.41 -0.24 3.76
C GLN A 37 27.25 -0.59 4.97
N ILE A 38 27.37 -1.89 5.27
CA ILE A 38 28.18 -2.40 6.36
C ILE A 38 29.36 -3.17 5.80
N THR A 39 30.57 -2.72 6.11
CA THR A 39 31.81 -3.46 5.87
C THR A 39 32.12 -4.27 7.12
N TYR A 40 32.29 -5.57 6.97
CA TYR A 40 32.56 -6.48 8.08
C TYR A 40 33.57 -7.56 7.68
N THR A 41 34.20 -8.19 8.65
CA THR A 41 35.02 -9.38 8.41
C THR A 41 34.30 -10.63 8.89
N ILE A 42 34.53 -11.74 8.20
CA ILE A 42 34.04 -13.08 8.55
C ILE A 42 35.18 -14.07 8.47
N LEU A 43 35.21 -15.04 9.38
CA LEU A 43 36.17 -16.14 9.34
C LEU A 43 35.69 -17.20 8.34
N SER A 44 36.43 -17.39 7.26
CA SER A 44 36.13 -18.45 6.31
C SER A 44 36.24 -19.83 6.98
N LYS A 45 35.20 -20.65 6.81
CA LYS A 45 35.14 -22.01 7.36
C LYS A 45 36.14 -22.97 6.70
N ILE A 46 36.67 -22.61 5.51
CA ILE A 46 37.52 -23.49 4.70
C ILE A 46 39.00 -23.27 5.04
N ASP A 47 39.48 -22.03 4.94
CA ASP A 47 40.89 -21.69 5.05
C ASP A 47 41.24 -20.96 6.36
N LYS A 48 40.25 -20.77 7.26
CA LYS A 48 40.38 -20.06 8.54
C LYS A 48 41.02 -18.66 8.41
N LYS A 49 40.84 -18.02 7.26
CA LYS A 49 41.28 -16.63 7.05
C LYS A 49 40.12 -15.68 7.26
N MET A 50 40.45 -14.51 7.77
CA MET A 50 39.51 -13.40 7.82
C MET A 50 39.39 -12.80 6.42
N SER A 51 38.16 -12.74 5.89
CA SER A 51 37.85 -12.04 4.65
C SER A 51 36.95 -10.85 4.96
N GLU A 52 37.22 -9.71 4.35
CA GLU A 52 36.32 -8.56 4.36
C GLU A 52 35.15 -8.80 3.39
N GLN A 53 33.96 -8.40 3.81
CA GLN A 53 32.69 -8.54 3.11
C GLN A 53 31.89 -7.25 3.24
N ILE A 54 30.93 -7.07 2.35
CA ILE A 54 30.03 -5.92 2.33
C ILE A 54 28.59 -6.44 2.38
N ALA A 55 27.75 -5.80 3.18
CA ALA A 55 26.31 -6.01 3.18
C ALA A 55 25.60 -4.66 3.05
N ASP A 56 24.70 -4.56 2.07
CA ASP A 56 23.82 -3.40 1.92
C ASP A 56 22.45 -3.73 2.50
N ILE A 57 22.02 -2.90 3.45
CA ILE A 57 20.78 -3.08 4.21
C ILE A 57 19.91 -1.83 4.13
N VAL A 58 18.63 -2.03 4.41
CA VAL A 58 17.68 -0.94 4.61
C VAL A 58 17.40 -0.81 6.11
N VAL A 59 17.47 0.41 6.61
CA VAL A 59 17.05 0.76 7.97
C VAL A 59 15.89 1.74 7.87
N LYS A 60 14.73 1.38 8.44
CA LYS A 60 13.54 2.24 8.53
C LYS A 60 13.29 2.58 9.99
N SER A 61 13.03 3.84 10.31
CA SER A 61 12.67 4.29 11.66
C SER A 61 11.44 5.19 11.66
N GLU A 62 10.77 5.30 12.80
CA GLU A 62 9.75 6.33 12.99
C GLU A 62 10.36 7.74 12.80
N PRO A 63 9.59 8.74 12.34
CA PRO A 63 10.03 10.12 12.29
C PRO A 63 10.45 10.63 13.67
N ILE A 64 11.43 11.54 13.74
CA ILE A 64 11.96 12.05 15.01
C ILE A 64 10.95 12.96 15.75
N SER A 65 10.15 13.74 15.02
CA SER A 65 9.22 14.73 15.58
C SER A 65 8.16 15.16 14.56
N GLY A 66 7.21 16.00 14.99
CA GLY A 66 6.19 16.60 14.12
C GLY A 66 4.94 15.74 13.95
N ILE A 67 4.02 16.19 13.10
CA ILE A 67 2.75 15.52 12.82
C ILE A 67 2.97 14.11 12.33
N GLN A 68 4.03 13.83 11.56
CA GLN A 68 4.28 12.49 11.05
C GLN A 68 4.51 11.50 12.20
N LEU A 69 5.25 11.90 13.24
CA LEU A 69 5.42 11.06 14.43
C LEU A 69 4.11 10.83 15.17
N THR A 70 3.30 11.88 15.33
CA THR A 70 1.96 11.79 15.94
C THR A 70 1.08 10.82 15.15
N MET A 71 1.02 10.95 13.83
CA MET A 71 0.27 10.08 12.93
C MET A 71 0.68 8.62 13.07
N VAL A 72 1.99 8.36 13.04
CA VAL A 72 2.55 7.01 13.14
C VAL A 72 2.20 6.36 14.48
N ARG A 73 2.28 7.12 15.58
CA ARG A 73 2.01 6.60 16.93
C ARG A 73 0.52 6.44 17.22
N GLU A 74 -0.31 7.42 16.90
CA GLU A 74 -1.76 7.36 17.13
C GLU A 74 -2.42 6.25 16.33
N GLN A 75 -1.93 5.99 15.11
CA GLN A 75 -2.41 4.89 14.29
C GLN A 75 -1.64 3.59 14.51
N GLY A 76 -0.65 3.54 15.41
CA GLY A 76 0.12 2.33 15.71
C GLY A 76 0.87 1.73 14.51
N MET A 77 1.26 2.55 13.53
CA MET A 77 1.79 2.10 12.23
C MET A 77 3.08 1.28 12.36
N PHE A 78 4.03 1.76 13.15
CA PHE A 78 5.32 1.07 13.33
C PHE A 78 5.15 -0.32 13.95
N ILE A 79 4.37 -0.42 15.04
CA ILE A 79 4.15 -1.69 15.73
C ILE A 79 3.44 -2.67 14.80
N ARG A 80 2.48 -2.17 14.01
CA ARG A 80 1.80 -2.98 13.00
C ARG A 80 2.75 -3.51 11.94
N GLU A 81 3.59 -2.65 11.36
CA GLU A 81 4.57 -3.06 10.36
C GLU A 81 5.56 -4.08 10.95
N LEU A 82 6.03 -3.84 12.18
CA LEU A 82 6.88 -4.77 12.91
C LEU A 82 6.19 -6.14 13.04
N THR A 83 4.97 -6.20 13.57
CA THR A 83 4.21 -7.46 13.71
C THR A 83 3.95 -8.12 12.37
N MET A 84 3.69 -7.34 11.31
CA MET A 84 3.51 -7.90 9.97
C MET A 84 4.80 -8.58 9.50
N LEU A 85 5.93 -7.88 9.55
CA LEU A 85 7.19 -8.37 9.00
C LEU A 85 7.87 -9.44 9.87
N SER A 86 7.70 -9.40 11.20
CA SER A 86 8.32 -10.36 12.11
C SER A 86 7.49 -11.62 12.34
N GLU A 87 6.16 -11.55 12.24
CA GLU A 87 5.27 -12.65 12.61
C GLU A 87 4.35 -13.10 11.48
N ALA A 88 3.49 -12.21 10.95
CA ALA A 88 2.43 -12.62 10.03
C ALA A 88 2.97 -12.96 8.63
N LEU A 89 3.75 -12.07 8.02
CA LEU A 89 4.26 -12.24 6.65
C LEU A 89 5.12 -13.50 6.51
N PRO A 90 6.11 -13.79 7.38
CA PRO A 90 6.92 -15.00 7.23
C PRO A 90 6.11 -16.30 7.34
N LYS A 91 5.06 -16.32 8.19
CA LYS A 91 4.14 -17.46 8.31
C LYS A 91 3.29 -17.62 7.05
N ILE A 92 2.76 -16.51 6.51
CA ILE A 92 2.00 -16.50 5.25
C ILE A 92 2.89 -16.98 4.09
N GLU A 93 4.08 -16.42 3.93
CA GLU A 93 5.05 -16.79 2.88
C GLU A 93 5.40 -18.28 2.92
N LYS A 94 5.54 -18.85 4.13
CA LYS A 94 5.75 -20.29 4.32
C LYS A 94 4.56 -21.13 3.88
N LEU A 95 3.33 -20.68 4.15
CA LEU A 95 2.11 -21.38 3.74
C LEU A 95 1.95 -21.38 2.22
N VAL A 96 2.20 -20.23 1.56
CA VAL A 96 2.00 -20.08 0.11
C VAL A 96 3.24 -20.39 -0.73
N HIS A 97 4.36 -20.74 -0.09
CA HIS A 97 5.65 -21.03 -0.71
C HIS A 97 6.13 -19.93 -1.68
N LYS A 98 5.91 -18.66 -1.31
CA LYS A 98 6.25 -17.49 -2.14
C LYS A 98 6.64 -16.32 -1.23
N GLN A 99 7.75 -15.66 -1.55
CA GLN A 99 8.11 -14.39 -0.92
C GLN A 99 7.11 -13.30 -1.35
N LEU A 100 6.59 -12.56 -0.38
CA LEU A 100 5.56 -11.53 -0.51
C LEU A 100 6.11 -10.13 -0.22
N GLY A 101 7.13 -10.02 0.62
CA GLY A 101 7.79 -8.75 0.92
C GLY A 101 9.25 -8.91 1.35
N PRO A 102 9.88 -7.84 1.87
CA PRO A 102 11.27 -7.88 2.29
C PRO A 102 11.46 -8.71 3.56
N LYS A 103 12.58 -9.43 3.65
CA LYS A 103 13.00 -10.08 4.89
C LYS A 103 13.39 -9.05 5.95
N LEU A 104 12.80 -9.18 7.13
CA LEU A 104 13.21 -8.44 8.33
C LEU A 104 14.37 -9.17 9.01
N TRP A 105 15.53 -8.52 9.07
CA TRP A 105 16.72 -9.04 9.76
C TRP A 105 16.68 -8.72 11.25
N TYR A 106 16.14 -7.54 11.60
CA TYR A 106 15.97 -7.11 12.98
C TYR A 106 14.86 -6.06 13.11
N GLY A 107 14.07 -6.15 14.17
CA GLY A 107 13.12 -5.11 14.54
C GLY A 107 13.20 -4.82 16.03
N SER A 108 13.20 -3.55 16.42
CA SER A 108 13.17 -3.13 17.83
C SER A 108 11.96 -2.23 18.10
N PRO A 109 11.01 -2.66 18.95
CA PRO A 109 9.92 -1.79 19.41
C PRO A 109 10.41 -0.69 20.37
N GLU A 110 11.51 -0.91 21.08
CA GLU A 110 12.12 0.07 21.98
C GLU A 110 12.76 1.21 21.20
N PHE A 111 13.59 0.88 20.20
CA PHE A 111 14.31 1.88 19.39
C PHE A 111 13.53 2.36 18.17
N ARG A 112 12.36 1.77 17.88
CA ARG A 112 11.52 2.12 16.73
C ARG A 112 12.26 2.02 15.40
N ILE A 113 12.99 0.93 15.22
CA ILE A 113 13.79 0.64 14.02
C ILE A 113 13.45 -0.74 13.44
N LEU A 114 13.37 -0.81 12.12
CA LEU A 114 13.33 -2.02 11.31
C LEU A 114 14.59 -2.07 10.45
N VAL A 115 15.26 -3.22 10.42
CA VAL A 115 16.41 -3.51 9.56
C VAL A 115 16.01 -4.64 8.63
N MET A 116 16.08 -4.39 7.33
CA MET A 116 15.56 -5.26 6.28
C MET A 116 16.59 -5.48 5.18
N GLU A 117 16.39 -6.55 4.39
CA GLU A 117 17.16 -6.75 3.17
C GLU A 117 17.01 -5.57 2.20
N ASN A 118 18.08 -5.22 1.48
CA ASN A 118 18.00 -4.25 0.40
C ASN A 118 17.58 -4.93 -0.91
N LEU A 119 16.32 -4.74 -1.32
CA LEU A 119 15.78 -5.34 -2.54
C LEU A 119 16.42 -4.79 -3.83
N THR A 120 17.05 -3.61 -3.80
CA THR A 120 17.70 -3.06 -5.01
C THR A 120 18.91 -3.89 -5.44
N GLU A 121 19.62 -4.52 -4.49
CA GLU A 121 20.73 -5.44 -4.79
C GLU A 121 20.27 -6.70 -5.51
N ARG A 122 18.98 -7.03 -5.41
CA ARG A 122 18.34 -8.15 -6.11
C ARG A 122 17.72 -7.75 -7.44
N GLY A 123 17.96 -6.52 -7.90
CA GLY A 123 17.43 -5.99 -9.16
C GLY A 123 15.96 -5.57 -9.13
N PHE A 124 15.38 -5.40 -7.93
CA PHE A 124 14.02 -4.90 -7.81
C PHE A 124 13.97 -3.37 -7.96
N VAL A 125 13.00 -2.88 -8.73
CA VAL A 125 12.80 -1.46 -9.02
C VAL A 125 11.33 -1.07 -8.90
N MET A 126 11.06 0.16 -8.47
CA MET A 126 9.71 0.74 -8.50
C MET A 126 9.40 1.28 -9.89
N LYS A 127 8.13 1.25 -10.30
CA LYS A 127 7.67 1.85 -11.55
C LYS A 127 7.22 3.30 -11.35
N ASP A 128 7.11 4.02 -12.46
CA ASP A 128 6.64 5.40 -12.45
C ASP A 128 5.14 5.46 -12.14
N ARG A 129 4.81 6.05 -10.98
CA ARG A 129 3.43 6.17 -10.50
C ARG A 129 2.51 7.00 -11.38
N GLN A 130 3.04 7.94 -12.18
CA GLN A 130 2.23 8.77 -13.08
C GLN A 130 1.92 8.04 -14.39
N LYS A 131 2.80 7.13 -14.82
CA LYS A 131 2.56 6.31 -16.03
C LYS A 131 1.61 5.15 -15.79
N GLY A 132 1.53 4.65 -14.55
CA GLY A 132 0.73 3.48 -14.23
C GLY A 132 1.36 2.16 -14.68
N LEU A 133 0.70 1.06 -14.33
CA LEU A 133 1.13 -0.30 -14.59
C LEU A 133 0.47 -0.88 -15.84
N SER A 134 1.27 -1.57 -16.68
CA SER A 134 0.74 -2.34 -17.80
C SER A 134 -0.06 -3.55 -17.32
N MET A 135 -0.80 -4.19 -18.22
CA MET A 135 -1.63 -5.36 -17.88
C MET A 135 -0.82 -6.50 -17.26
N GLU A 136 0.40 -6.76 -17.77
CA GLU A 136 1.29 -7.79 -17.24
C GLU A 136 1.69 -7.50 -15.79
N HIS A 137 2.05 -6.26 -15.48
CA HIS A 137 2.36 -5.82 -14.12
C HIS A 137 1.12 -5.93 -13.22
N CYS A 138 -0.04 -5.51 -13.71
CA CYS A 138 -1.30 -5.60 -12.96
C CYS A 138 -1.64 -7.04 -12.59
N LEU A 139 -1.51 -7.97 -13.53
CA LEU A 139 -1.75 -9.39 -13.28
C LEU A 139 -0.80 -9.96 -12.22
N LEU A 140 0.48 -9.59 -12.27
CA LEU A 140 1.47 -10.06 -11.30
C LEU A 140 1.16 -9.54 -9.89
N VAL A 141 0.78 -8.26 -9.75
CA VAL A 141 0.39 -7.69 -8.44
C VAL A 141 -0.90 -8.33 -7.92
N ILE A 142 -1.90 -8.51 -8.79
CA ILE A 142 -3.16 -9.16 -8.42
C ILE A 142 -2.93 -10.60 -7.96
N GLU A 143 -2.03 -11.34 -8.61
CA GLU A 143 -1.64 -12.69 -8.19
C GLU A 143 -0.97 -12.65 -6.80
N GLN A 144 -0.09 -11.67 -6.57
CA GLN A 144 0.61 -11.50 -5.30
C GLN A 144 -0.35 -11.14 -4.15
N LEU A 145 -1.29 -10.22 -4.38
CA LEU A 145 -2.36 -9.88 -3.44
C LEU A 145 -3.25 -11.10 -3.14
N ALA A 146 -3.62 -11.86 -4.16
CA ALA A 146 -4.41 -13.08 -3.97
C ALA A 146 -3.70 -14.12 -3.11
N LYS A 147 -2.37 -14.28 -3.24
CA LYS A 147 -1.56 -15.16 -2.39
C LYS A 147 -1.44 -14.65 -0.96
N LEU A 148 -1.17 -13.36 -0.76
CA LEU A 148 -1.19 -12.71 0.56
C LEU A 148 -2.53 -12.98 1.26
N HIS A 149 -3.63 -12.71 0.56
CA HIS A 149 -4.98 -12.90 1.05
C HIS A 149 -5.29 -14.37 1.37
N ALA A 150 -4.97 -15.32 0.48
CA ALA A 150 -5.18 -16.75 0.72
C ALA A 150 -4.40 -17.25 1.95
N GLY A 151 -3.11 -16.92 2.04
CA GLY A 151 -2.29 -17.32 3.18
C GLY A 151 -2.74 -16.66 4.49
N SER A 152 -3.28 -15.44 4.44
CA SER A 152 -3.86 -14.79 5.62
C SER A 152 -5.10 -15.51 6.15
N VAL A 153 -5.93 -16.10 5.27
CA VAL A 153 -7.09 -16.90 5.68
C VAL A 153 -6.61 -18.19 6.38
N ALA A 154 -5.66 -18.90 5.77
CA ALA A 154 -5.08 -20.10 6.39
C ALA A 154 -4.39 -19.80 7.73
N LEU A 155 -3.76 -18.61 7.86
CA LEU A 155 -3.16 -18.18 9.12
C LEU A 155 -4.23 -17.80 10.15
N HIS A 156 -5.32 -17.14 9.76
CA HIS A 156 -6.43 -16.80 10.67
C HIS A 156 -7.11 -18.05 11.25
N GLU A 157 -7.26 -19.11 10.46
CA GLU A 157 -7.79 -20.40 10.93
C GLU A 157 -6.93 -21.05 12.03
N LYS A 158 -5.62 -20.76 12.05
CA LYS A 158 -4.66 -21.35 13.00
C LYS A 158 -4.34 -20.40 14.17
N GLU A 159 -4.21 -19.11 13.88
CA GLU A 159 -3.77 -18.07 14.80
C GLU A 159 -4.69 -16.83 14.68
N PRO A 160 -5.98 -16.94 15.03
CA PRO A 160 -6.94 -15.87 14.80
C PRO A 160 -6.55 -14.58 15.51
N LYS A 161 -6.01 -14.68 16.74
CA LYS A 161 -5.58 -13.52 17.53
C LYS A 161 -4.51 -12.67 16.84
N LEU A 162 -3.58 -13.31 16.11
CA LEU A 162 -2.52 -12.60 15.39
C LEU A 162 -3.11 -11.81 14.21
N ILE A 163 -3.95 -12.44 13.39
CA ILE A 163 -4.58 -11.74 12.26
C ILE A 163 -5.55 -10.65 12.75
N GLU A 164 -6.28 -10.92 13.83
CA GLU A 164 -7.25 -9.99 14.40
C GLU A 164 -6.62 -8.79 15.11
N SER A 165 -5.32 -8.83 15.46
CA SER A 165 -4.64 -7.64 16.00
C SER A 165 -4.48 -6.52 14.96
N PHE A 166 -4.71 -6.80 13.67
CA PHE A 166 -4.66 -5.82 12.59
C PHE A 166 -6.00 -5.09 12.34
N LYS A 167 -7.06 -5.34 13.11
CA LYS A 167 -8.39 -4.70 12.90
C LYS A 167 -8.38 -3.17 13.03
N SER A 168 -7.41 -2.61 13.74
CA SER A 168 -7.25 -1.15 13.93
C SER A 168 -6.42 -0.47 12.83
N GLY A 169 -6.03 -1.19 11.78
CA GLY A 169 -5.28 -0.65 10.65
C GLY A 169 -6.12 0.12 9.62
N GLY A 170 -5.48 0.42 8.48
CA GLY A 170 -6.09 1.13 7.35
C GLY A 170 -5.82 2.63 7.33
N ILE A 171 -5.83 3.22 6.13
CA ILE A 171 -5.44 4.63 5.87
C ILE A 171 -6.43 5.63 6.44
N ILE A 172 -7.71 5.35 6.27
CA ILE A 172 -8.82 6.19 6.73
C ILE A 172 -9.50 5.57 7.95
N SER A 173 -8.72 4.90 8.81
CA SER A 173 -9.22 4.25 10.01
C SER A 173 -9.82 5.27 10.99
N VAL A 174 -10.50 4.79 12.04
CA VAL A 174 -11.04 5.66 13.10
C VAL A 174 -9.96 6.45 13.84
N ASN A 175 -8.70 6.00 13.78
CA ASN A 175 -7.55 6.69 14.36
C ASN A 175 -6.87 7.64 13.38
N CYS A 176 -7.44 7.82 12.18
CA CYS A 176 -6.95 8.77 11.21
C CYS A 176 -6.99 10.20 11.79
N PRO A 177 -5.92 10.99 11.64
CA PRO A 177 -5.88 12.38 12.10
C PRO A 177 -6.99 13.22 11.49
N GLU A 178 -7.52 14.13 12.30
CA GLU A 178 -8.58 15.05 11.90
C GLU A 178 -8.20 15.90 10.69
N SER A 179 -6.97 16.45 10.68
CA SER A 179 -6.47 17.26 9.57
C SER A 179 -6.32 16.45 8.28
N PHE A 180 -5.97 15.17 8.36
CA PHE A 180 -5.91 14.32 7.16
C PHE A 180 -7.32 14.01 6.66
N MET A 181 -8.27 13.73 7.55
CA MET A 181 -9.65 13.49 7.12
C MET A 181 -10.29 14.75 6.52
N ARG A 182 -10.01 15.92 7.10
CA ARG A 182 -10.36 17.22 6.53
C ARG A 182 -9.76 17.44 5.15
N LEU A 183 -8.49 17.07 4.95
CA LEU A 183 -7.83 17.13 3.66
C LEU A 183 -8.57 16.34 2.58
N LEU A 184 -9.04 15.13 2.90
CA LEU A 184 -9.80 14.31 1.97
C LEU A 184 -11.15 14.96 1.63
N GLU A 185 -11.88 15.47 2.63
CA GLU A 185 -13.16 16.16 2.44
C GLU A 185 -13.01 17.42 1.54
N VAL A 186 -12.01 18.26 1.83
CA VAL A 186 -11.73 19.48 1.04
C VAL A 186 -11.28 19.13 -0.38
N SER A 187 -10.45 18.10 -0.55
CA SER A 187 -10.02 17.66 -1.87
C SER A 187 -11.21 17.20 -2.72
N LEU A 188 -12.13 16.41 -2.14
CA LEU A 188 -13.33 15.96 -2.84
C LEU A 188 -14.26 17.12 -3.20
N LEU A 189 -14.42 18.09 -2.30
CA LEU A 189 -15.19 19.31 -2.55
C LEU A 189 -14.58 20.17 -3.66
N ASN A 190 -13.26 20.30 -3.71
CA ASN A 190 -12.57 21.04 -4.76
C ASN A 190 -12.76 20.38 -6.12
N VAL A 191 -12.71 19.05 -6.19
CA VAL A 191 -13.04 18.30 -7.42
C VAL A 191 -14.47 18.59 -7.86
N SER A 192 -15.44 18.52 -6.94
CA SER A 192 -16.85 18.82 -7.22
C SER A 192 -17.03 20.21 -7.84
N LYS A 193 -16.48 21.25 -7.21
CA LYS A 193 -16.55 22.63 -7.70
C LYS A 193 -15.90 22.81 -9.07
N ALA A 194 -14.76 22.16 -9.30
CA ALA A 194 -14.04 22.29 -10.55
C ALA A 194 -14.82 21.67 -11.72
N ILE A 195 -15.35 20.44 -11.55
CA ILE A 195 -16.09 19.77 -12.63
C ILE A 195 -17.45 20.42 -12.89
N GLN A 196 -18.04 21.11 -11.91
CA GLN A 196 -19.28 21.86 -12.10
C GLN A 196 -19.17 22.92 -13.22
N GLY A 197 -17.96 23.48 -13.41
CA GLY A 197 -17.68 24.47 -14.45
C GLY A 197 -17.37 23.87 -15.84
N TRP A 198 -17.36 22.54 -15.98
CA TRP A 198 -17.08 21.89 -17.26
C TRP A 198 -18.29 21.98 -18.21
N THR A 199 -18.03 22.02 -19.51
CA THR A 199 -19.03 22.37 -20.53
C THR A 199 -20.15 21.33 -20.71
N ASP A 200 -19.88 20.05 -20.43
CA ASP A 200 -20.85 18.97 -20.55
C ASP A 200 -21.75 18.90 -19.29
N GLN A 201 -23.06 18.98 -19.48
CA GLN A 201 -24.07 19.02 -18.42
C GLN A 201 -24.00 17.82 -17.46
N LYS A 202 -23.47 16.67 -17.90
CA LYS A 202 -23.30 15.51 -17.01
C LYS A 202 -22.41 15.83 -15.81
N TYR A 203 -21.41 16.72 -15.95
CA TYR A 203 -20.52 17.06 -14.85
C TYR A 203 -21.19 17.93 -13.79
N ALA A 204 -22.14 18.80 -14.17
CA ALA A 204 -22.94 19.55 -13.20
C ALA A 204 -23.84 18.61 -12.35
N HIS A 205 -24.39 17.56 -12.96
CA HIS A 205 -25.14 16.52 -12.25
C HIS A 205 -24.25 15.73 -11.29
N ILE A 206 -23.09 15.28 -11.77
CA ILE A 206 -22.12 14.53 -10.94
C ILE A 206 -21.59 15.41 -9.80
N ALA A 207 -21.27 16.69 -10.04
CA ALA A 207 -20.88 17.64 -8.99
C ALA A 207 -21.93 17.71 -7.88
N THR A 208 -23.21 17.78 -8.24
CA THR A 208 -24.31 17.76 -7.25
C THR A 208 -24.32 16.49 -6.40
N LYS A 209 -23.95 15.33 -6.98
CA LYS A 209 -23.79 14.08 -6.22
C LYS A 209 -22.56 14.13 -5.31
N LEU A 210 -21.41 14.60 -5.81
CA LEU A 210 -20.19 14.75 -5.01
C LEU A 210 -20.41 15.70 -3.82
N ASP A 211 -21.10 16.83 -4.01
CA ASP A 211 -21.46 17.76 -2.94
C ASP A 211 -22.29 17.12 -1.83
N LYS A 212 -23.20 16.21 -2.20
CA LYS A 212 -23.96 15.41 -1.23
C LYS A 212 -23.06 14.38 -0.54
N LEU A 213 -22.19 13.73 -1.31
CA LEU A 213 -21.28 12.72 -0.80
C LEU A 213 -20.32 13.29 0.25
N VAL A 214 -19.73 14.47 0.00
CA VAL A 214 -18.84 15.18 0.94
C VAL A 214 -19.47 15.30 2.33
N LYS A 215 -20.78 15.59 2.42
CA LYS A 215 -21.50 15.75 3.70
C LYS A 215 -21.60 14.47 4.53
N THR A 216 -21.44 13.31 3.89
CA THR A 216 -21.50 11.98 4.55
C THR A 216 -20.18 11.22 4.42
N PHE A 217 -19.13 11.86 3.90
CA PHE A 217 -17.87 11.21 3.52
C PHE A 217 -17.22 10.54 4.73
N ARG A 218 -17.08 11.28 5.84
CA ARG A 218 -16.49 10.80 7.09
C ARG A 218 -17.19 9.57 7.67
N ASP A 219 -18.52 9.63 7.77
CA ASP A 219 -19.31 8.52 8.31
C ASP A 219 -19.15 7.27 7.44
N ARG A 220 -19.20 7.44 6.11
CA ARG A 220 -18.97 6.35 5.17
C ARG A 220 -17.55 5.79 5.24
N CYS A 221 -16.53 6.64 5.45
CA CYS A 221 -15.13 6.22 5.64
C CYS A 221 -14.97 5.39 6.91
N ALA A 222 -15.62 5.76 8.02
CA ALA A 222 -15.60 4.99 9.27
C ALA A 222 -16.19 3.58 9.12
N ASP A 223 -17.09 3.38 8.14
CA ASP A 223 -17.72 2.09 7.85
C ASP A 223 -16.91 1.21 6.90
N VAL A 224 -15.89 1.74 6.22
CA VAL A 224 -15.11 1.00 5.20
C VAL A 224 -14.48 -0.27 5.77
N TYR A 225 -13.91 -0.20 6.97
CA TYR A 225 -13.22 -1.34 7.57
C TYR A 225 -14.15 -2.26 8.38
N LYS A 226 -15.40 -1.84 8.64
CA LYS A 226 -16.39 -2.68 9.31
C LYS A 226 -16.73 -3.88 8.43
N TYR A 227 -16.90 -5.03 9.04
CA TYR A 227 -17.29 -6.27 8.35
C TYR A 227 -18.31 -7.04 9.17
N GLU A 228 -19.12 -7.84 8.48
CA GLU A 228 -20.08 -8.73 9.13
C GLU A 228 -19.40 -10.05 9.55
N PRO A 229 -19.88 -10.75 10.60
CA PRO A 229 -19.28 -12.02 11.03
C PRO A 229 -19.16 -13.09 9.93
N ASN A 230 -20.02 -13.05 8.91
CA ASN A 230 -20.04 -14.00 7.79
C ASN A 230 -19.38 -13.45 6.50
N GLU A 231 -18.80 -12.24 6.56
CA GLU A 231 -18.11 -11.64 5.42
C GLU A 231 -16.73 -12.26 5.23
N PHE A 232 -16.34 -12.50 3.98
CA PHE A 232 -15.01 -13.00 3.66
C PHE A 232 -13.97 -11.90 3.93
N CYS A 233 -13.14 -12.11 4.95
CA CYS A 233 -12.11 -11.19 5.39
C CYS A 233 -10.71 -11.78 5.24
N VAL A 234 -9.75 -10.90 5.01
CA VAL A 234 -8.35 -11.21 4.74
C VAL A 234 -7.48 -10.17 5.45
N LEU A 235 -6.19 -10.49 5.64
CA LEU A 235 -5.22 -9.48 6.02
C LEU A 235 -4.76 -8.75 4.76
N ASN A 236 -5.24 -7.52 4.57
CA ASN A 236 -4.86 -6.65 3.46
C ASN A 236 -3.49 -6.03 3.71
N HIS A 237 -2.77 -5.73 2.63
CA HIS A 237 -1.60 -4.84 2.64
C HIS A 237 -1.99 -3.44 3.16
N GLY A 238 -3.16 -2.93 2.74
CA GLY A 238 -3.78 -1.69 3.20
C GLY A 238 -3.33 -0.43 2.45
N ASP A 239 -2.14 -0.44 1.86
CA ASP A 239 -1.59 0.64 1.02
C ASP A 239 -0.85 0.08 -0.22
N CYS A 240 -1.52 -0.78 -1.00
CA CYS A 240 -0.92 -1.44 -2.17
C CYS A 240 -0.97 -0.53 -3.42
N TRP A 241 -0.07 0.45 -3.50
CA TRP A 241 0.09 1.33 -4.65
C TRP A 241 1.50 1.23 -5.26
N ILE A 242 1.72 1.84 -6.43
CA ILE A 242 2.93 1.67 -7.25
C ILE A 242 4.24 1.93 -6.47
N ASN A 243 4.28 2.90 -5.56
CA ASN A 243 5.49 3.19 -4.77
C ASN A 243 5.76 2.14 -3.67
N ASN A 244 4.80 1.27 -3.38
CA ASN A 244 4.92 0.17 -2.42
C ASN A 244 5.03 -1.18 -3.14
N ILE A 245 5.32 -1.17 -4.45
CA ILE A 245 5.47 -2.36 -5.27
C ILE A 245 6.80 -2.28 -6.01
N MET A 246 7.65 -3.28 -5.79
CA MET A 246 8.90 -3.40 -6.51
C MET A 246 8.86 -4.60 -7.44
N PHE A 247 9.28 -4.39 -8.69
CA PHE A 247 9.29 -5.38 -9.75
C PHE A 247 10.72 -5.75 -10.10
N ARG A 248 10.92 -7.02 -10.47
CA ARG A 248 12.17 -7.48 -11.05
C ARG A 248 11.94 -7.97 -12.46
N GLU A 249 12.70 -7.44 -13.40
CA GLU A 249 12.74 -7.91 -14.78
C GLU A 249 13.94 -8.83 -14.97
N SER A 250 13.80 -9.89 -15.75
CA SER A 250 14.92 -10.72 -16.19
C SER A 250 15.76 -10.00 -17.25
N ASP A 251 16.95 -10.51 -17.52
CA ASP A 251 17.90 -9.91 -18.49
C ASP A 251 17.32 -9.78 -19.91
N ASP A 252 16.31 -10.58 -20.27
CA ASP A 252 15.57 -10.49 -21.54
C ASP A 252 14.40 -9.49 -21.51
N GLY A 253 14.29 -8.69 -20.44
CA GLY A 253 13.28 -7.65 -20.26
C GLY A 253 11.91 -8.17 -19.85
N LYS A 254 11.76 -9.47 -19.53
CA LYS A 254 10.47 -10.03 -19.08
C LYS A 254 10.26 -9.82 -17.60
N LEU A 255 9.01 -9.61 -17.22
CA LEU A 255 8.65 -9.47 -15.81
C LEU A 255 8.83 -10.82 -15.10
N SER A 256 9.74 -10.87 -14.13
CA SER A 256 10.13 -12.12 -13.46
C SER A 256 9.56 -12.24 -12.04
N ASP A 257 9.40 -11.12 -11.33
CA ASP A 257 8.98 -11.14 -9.93
C ASP A 257 8.40 -9.80 -9.45
N VAL A 258 7.65 -9.86 -8.35
CA VAL A 258 7.10 -8.70 -7.65
C VAL A 258 7.13 -8.92 -6.14
N LEU A 259 7.49 -7.86 -5.42
CA LEU A 259 7.41 -7.80 -3.97
C LEU A 259 6.67 -6.54 -3.56
N MET A 260 5.81 -6.67 -2.55
CA MET A 260 5.18 -5.52 -1.91
C MET A 260 6.03 -5.10 -0.71
N VAL A 261 6.15 -3.80 -0.50
CA VAL A 261 6.91 -3.20 0.60
C VAL A 261 6.00 -2.24 1.38
N ASP A 262 6.42 -1.87 2.58
CA ASP A 262 5.69 -0.92 3.43
C ASP A 262 4.29 -1.42 3.87
N TYR A 263 4.29 -2.38 4.79
CA TYR A 263 3.07 -2.98 5.35
C TYR A 263 2.46 -2.18 6.51
N GLN A 264 2.84 -0.90 6.69
CA GLN A 264 2.44 -0.10 7.85
C GLN A 264 0.93 0.17 7.95
N MET A 265 0.20 -0.03 6.85
CA MET A 265 -1.26 0.18 6.76
C MET A 265 -2.07 -1.11 6.79
N SER A 266 -1.44 -2.27 7.03
CA SER A 266 -2.11 -3.58 6.98
C SER A 266 -3.38 -3.64 7.83
N VAL A 267 -4.43 -4.30 7.32
CA VAL A 267 -5.72 -4.31 8.00
C VAL A 267 -6.48 -5.60 7.74
N TYR A 268 -6.96 -6.21 8.81
CA TYR A 268 -7.86 -7.36 8.70
C TYR A 268 -9.29 -6.89 8.42
N SER A 269 -9.72 -7.04 7.17
CA SER A 269 -11.02 -6.59 6.67
C SER A 269 -11.34 -7.25 5.32
N SER A 270 -12.36 -6.79 4.61
CA SER A 270 -12.68 -7.28 3.27
C SER A 270 -11.51 -7.12 2.29
N PRO A 271 -11.29 -8.06 1.33
CA PRO A 271 -10.28 -7.87 0.27
C PRO A 271 -10.58 -6.68 -0.65
N ALA A 272 -11.77 -6.11 -0.56
CA ALA A 272 -12.15 -4.91 -1.29
C ALA A 272 -11.27 -3.69 -0.97
N ILE A 273 -10.59 -3.66 0.18
CA ILE A 273 -9.66 -2.57 0.53
C ILE A 273 -8.51 -2.51 -0.47
N ASP A 274 -7.72 -3.57 -0.57
CA ASP A 274 -6.59 -3.61 -1.50
C ASP A 274 -7.04 -3.56 -2.97
N LEU A 275 -8.15 -4.22 -3.29
CA LEU A 275 -8.66 -4.24 -4.67
C LEU A 275 -9.12 -2.86 -5.15
N HIS A 276 -9.88 -2.12 -4.34
CA HIS A 276 -10.25 -0.74 -4.70
C HIS A 276 -9.04 0.15 -4.78
N TYR A 277 -8.12 0.06 -3.82
CA TYR A 277 -6.94 0.91 -3.82
C TYR A 277 -6.07 0.67 -5.06
N PHE A 278 -5.77 -0.60 -5.34
CA PHE A 278 -4.96 -0.98 -6.49
C PHE A 278 -5.62 -0.60 -7.81
N LEU A 279 -6.87 -1.04 -8.05
CA LEU A 279 -7.55 -0.86 -9.35
C LEU A 279 -7.82 0.62 -9.69
N ASN A 280 -8.05 1.47 -8.68
CA ASN A 280 -8.34 2.88 -8.92
C ASN A 280 -7.08 3.75 -9.02
N ILE A 281 -5.91 3.28 -8.55
CA ILE A 281 -4.66 4.07 -8.54
C ILE A 281 -3.66 3.56 -9.58
N CYS A 282 -3.41 2.26 -9.64
CA CYS A 282 -2.20 1.71 -10.26
C CYS A 282 -2.26 1.42 -11.77
N PRO A 283 -3.34 0.87 -12.35
CA PRO A 283 -3.36 0.54 -13.77
C PRO A 283 -3.10 1.76 -14.65
N GLN A 284 -2.48 1.54 -15.81
CA GLN A 284 -2.45 2.52 -16.90
C GLN A 284 -3.85 3.04 -17.23
N MET A 285 -3.95 4.32 -17.61
CA MET A 285 -5.22 5.00 -17.85
C MET A 285 -6.10 4.27 -18.88
N GLU A 286 -5.49 3.68 -19.90
CA GLU A 286 -6.16 2.90 -20.94
C GLU A 286 -6.83 1.66 -20.36
N LEU A 287 -6.25 1.05 -19.31
CA LEU A 287 -6.76 -0.18 -18.69
C LEU A 287 -7.86 0.08 -17.66
N LYS A 288 -7.85 1.26 -17.04
CA LYS A 288 -8.78 1.61 -15.95
C LYS A 288 -10.23 1.49 -16.39
N TYR A 289 -11.04 0.85 -15.55
CA TYR A 289 -12.48 0.68 -15.70
C TYR A 289 -12.97 -0.19 -16.86
N GLU A 290 -12.09 -0.58 -17.78
CA GLU A 290 -12.40 -1.49 -18.89
C GLU A 290 -12.06 -2.95 -18.56
N ASN A 291 -11.09 -3.16 -17.66
CA ASN A 291 -10.51 -4.49 -17.38
C ASN A 291 -10.74 -4.99 -15.96
N ASP A 292 -11.53 -4.29 -15.15
CA ASP A 292 -11.71 -4.62 -13.72
C ASP A 292 -12.24 -6.05 -13.55
N ASP A 293 -13.23 -6.47 -14.34
CA ASP A 293 -13.78 -7.82 -14.28
C ASP A 293 -12.74 -8.89 -14.66
N PHE A 294 -11.85 -8.59 -15.61
CA PHE A 294 -10.76 -9.49 -15.98
C PHE A 294 -9.75 -9.63 -14.83
N LEU A 295 -9.33 -8.52 -14.23
CA LEU A 295 -8.42 -8.51 -13.08
C LEU A 295 -9.04 -9.18 -11.84
N LEU A 296 -10.32 -8.93 -11.56
CA LEU A 296 -11.06 -9.58 -10.47
C LEU A 296 -11.21 -11.08 -10.69
N ASN A 297 -11.42 -11.53 -11.94
CA ASN A 297 -11.43 -12.95 -12.27
C ASN A 297 -10.06 -13.59 -12.03
N SER A 298 -8.98 -12.92 -12.43
CA SER A 298 -7.60 -13.38 -12.16
C SER A 298 -7.35 -13.48 -10.65
N TYR A 299 -7.69 -12.43 -9.90
CA TYR A 299 -7.62 -12.40 -8.43
C TYR A 299 -8.34 -13.60 -7.82
N LEU A 300 -9.62 -13.80 -8.18
CA LEU A 300 -10.44 -14.82 -7.57
C LEU A 300 -9.99 -16.23 -7.92
N LYS A 301 -9.53 -16.45 -9.15
CA LYS A 301 -8.93 -17.72 -9.58
C LYS A 301 -7.69 -18.05 -8.75
N THR A 302 -6.76 -17.11 -8.63
CA THR A 302 -5.53 -17.30 -7.85
C THR A 302 -5.84 -17.51 -6.37
N LEU A 303 -6.74 -16.71 -5.79
CA LEU A 303 -7.16 -16.82 -4.40
C LEU A 303 -7.72 -18.22 -4.14
N THR A 304 -8.68 -18.66 -4.96
CA THR A 304 -9.35 -19.96 -4.82
C THR A 304 -8.35 -21.11 -4.92
N ASN A 305 -7.51 -21.11 -5.96
CA ASN A 305 -6.53 -22.17 -6.16
C ASN A 305 -5.51 -22.23 -5.03
N THR A 306 -5.03 -21.07 -4.56
CA THR A 306 -4.07 -20.99 -3.45
C THR A 306 -4.70 -21.46 -2.14
N MET A 307 -5.94 -21.06 -1.85
CA MET A 307 -6.65 -21.52 -0.64
C MET A 307 -6.85 -23.04 -0.65
N ILE A 308 -7.20 -23.62 -1.81
CA ILE A 308 -7.32 -25.08 -1.96
C ILE A 308 -5.96 -25.76 -1.74
N SER A 309 -4.89 -25.25 -2.35
CA SER A 309 -3.56 -25.89 -2.29
C SER A 309 -2.96 -25.88 -0.89
N ILE A 310 -3.22 -24.83 -0.10
CA ILE A 310 -2.74 -24.71 1.28
C ILE A 310 -3.72 -25.30 2.32
N GLY A 311 -4.86 -25.83 1.86
CA GLY A 311 -5.81 -26.57 2.68
C GLY A 311 -6.69 -25.71 3.59
N CYS A 312 -7.10 -24.51 3.16
CA CYS A 312 -8.05 -23.69 3.92
C CYS A 312 -9.39 -24.42 4.11
N ALA A 313 -9.95 -24.36 5.33
CA ALA A 313 -11.31 -24.82 5.59
C ALA A 313 -12.37 -23.82 5.07
N THR A 314 -12.03 -22.53 5.14
CA THR A 314 -12.82 -21.41 4.61
C THR A 314 -12.87 -21.49 3.09
N LYS A 315 -14.05 -21.24 2.52
CA LYS A 315 -14.23 -21.18 1.06
C LYS A 315 -13.98 -19.78 0.55
N ALA A 316 -13.29 -19.68 -0.58
CA ALA A 316 -13.18 -18.43 -1.32
C ALA A 316 -14.58 -17.86 -1.67
N PRO A 317 -14.74 -16.53 -1.76
CA PRO A 317 -16.01 -15.92 -2.13
C PRO A 317 -16.36 -16.22 -3.58
N THR A 318 -17.64 -16.11 -3.94
CA THR A 318 -18.03 -16.08 -5.35
C THR A 318 -17.75 -14.69 -5.94
N MET A 319 -17.71 -14.58 -7.27
CA MET A 319 -17.59 -13.28 -7.94
C MET A 319 -18.71 -12.31 -7.51
N GLU A 320 -19.94 -12.82 -7.36
CA GLU A 320 -21.08 -12.05 -6.86
C GLU A 320 -20.81 -11.49 -5.45
N LYS A 321 -20.36 -12.33 -4.51
CA LYS A 321 -20.01 -11.90 -3.15
C LYS A 321 -18.87 -10.89 -3.14
N LEU A 322 -17.85 -11.08 -3.99
CA LEU A 322 -16.73 -10.15 -4.12
C LEU A 322 -17.20 -8.79 -4.64
N LYS A 323 -18.00 -8.77 -5.71
CA LYS A 323 -18.60 -7.53 -6.25
C LYS A 323 -19.52 -6.84 -5.25
N ALA A 324 -20.29 -7.59 -4.46
CA ALA A 324 -21.10 -7.03 -3.38
C ALA A 324 -20.22 -6.37 -2.30
N ALA A 325 -19.11 -7.01 -1.91
CA ALA A 325 -18.14 -6.45 -0.95
C ALA A 325 -17.47 -5.17 -1.47
N LEU A 326 -17.10 -5.15 -2.76
CA LEU A 326 -16.58 -3.97 -3.45
C LEU A 326 -17.64 -2.85 -3.45
N HIS A 327 -18.87 -3.14 -3.85
CA HIS A 327 -19.93 -2.13 -3.89
C HIS A 327 -20.28 -1.56 -2.50
N LYS A 328 -20.29 -2.40 -1.46
CA LYS A 328 -20.45 -1.96 -0.06
C LYS A 328 -19.39 -0.93 0.34
N ARG A 329 -18.17 -1.05 -0.19
CA ARG A 329 -17.01 -0.19 0.11
C ARG A 329 -16.66 0.79 -1.02
N ARG A 330 -17.60 1.11 -1.91
CA ARG A 330 -17.37 2.01 -3.06
C ARG A 330 -16.84 3.40 -2.69
N ILE A 331 -17.10 3.88 -1.47
CA ILE A 331 -16.48 5.13 -0.97
C ILE A 331 -14.95 5.05 -0.94
N TYR A 332 -14.38 3.85 -0.72
CA TYR A 332 -12.93 3.64 -0.76
C TYR A 332 -12.38 3.78 -2.19
N ALA A 333 -13.17 3.44 -3.21
CA ALA A 333 -12.83 3.73 -4.61
C ALA A 333 -12.82 5.24 -4.88
N VAL A 334 -13.78 5.99 -4.33
CA VAL A 334 -13.82 7.47 -4.43
C VAL A 334 -12.59 8.09 -3.76
N PHE A 335 -12.26 7.63 -2.56
CA PHE A 335 -11.04 8.01 -1.84
C PHE A 335 -9.77 7.72 -2.67
N ALA A 336 -9.62 6.50 -3.17
CA ALA A 336 -8.43 6.10 -3.92
C ALA A 336 -8.33 6.81 -5.29
N GLY A 337 -9.41 6.82 -6.08
CA GLY A 337 -9.43 7.34 -7.44
C GLY A 337 -9.62 8.85 -7.50
N VAL A 338 -10.71 9.39 -6.95
CA VAL A 338 -11.05 10.81 -7.12
C VAL A 338 -10.16 11.71 -6.26
N ILE A 339 -9.79 11.26 -5.06
CA ILE A 339 -8.99 12.08 -4.14
C ILE A 339 -7.50 11.82 -4.34
N LEU A 340 -7.01 10.62 -4.01
CA LEU A 340 -5.57 10.35 -3.99
C LEU A 340 -4.96 10.32 -5.38
N HIS A 341 -5.56 9.60 -6.33
CA HIS A 341 -4.96 9.45 -7.65
C HIS A 341 -4.90 10.78 -8.41
N LEU A 342 -5.95 11.62 -8.39
CA LEU A 342 -5.88 12.96 -8.99
C LEU A 342 -4.81 13.83 -8.31
N ARG A 343 -4.69 13.77 -6.99
CA ARG A 343 -3.63 14.50 -6.25
C ARG A 343 -2.24 14.03 -6.64
N MET A 344 -2.04 12.73 -6.87
CA MET A 344 -0.77 12.14 -7.30
C MET A 344 -0.36 12.51 -8.73
N MET A 345 -1.33 12.78 -9.60
CA MET A 345 -1.09 13.17 -10.99
C MET A 345 -0.74 14.65 -11.15
N ALA A 346 -0.97 15.46 -10.13
CA ALA A 346 -0.62 16.88 -10.17
C ALA A 346 0.89 17.12 -10.26
N ASP A 347 1.26 18.26 -10.86
CA ASP A 347 2.65 18.67 -10.99
C ASP A 347 3.28 18.98 -9.61
N ALA A 348 4.53 18.57 -9.41
CA ALA A 348 5.25 18.80 -8.14
C ALA A 348 5.36 20.29 -7.73
N LYS A 349 5.30 21.22 -8.70
CA LYS A 349 5.30 22.67 -8.44
C LYS A 349 3.97 23.19 -7.89
N ASP A 350 2.89 22.44 -8.09
CA ASP A 350 1.52 22.76 -7.70
C ASP A 350 1.06 21.95 -6.48
N THR A 351 1.92 21.06 -5.96
CA THR A 351 1.67 20.29 -4.73
C THR A 351 2.16 21.04 -3.50
N GLU A 352 1.29 21.19 -2.51
CA GLU A 352 1.66 21.69 -1.17
C GLU A 352 2.44 20.61 -0.39
N ASP A 353 3.36 21.04 0.48
CA ASP A 353 4.06 20.13 1.38
C ASP A 353 3.06 19.51 2.37
N PHE A 354 3.12 18.19 2.54
CA PHE A 354 2.14 17.47 3.36
C PHE A 354 2.19 17.88 4.84
N VAL A 355 3.37 18.23 5.38
CA VAL A 355 3.50 18.72 6.75
C VAL A 355 2.81 20.07 6.89
N GLU A 356 3.04 20.97 5.94
CA GLU A 356 2.38 22.29 5.91
C GLU A 356 0.85 22.16 5.88
N VAL A 357 0.32 21.30 5.02
CA VAL A 357 -1.12 21.07 4.89
C VAL A 357 -1.71 20.54 6.20
N LEU A 358 -1.07 19.56 6.83
CA LEU A 358 -1.63 18.89 8.01
C LEU A 358 -1.42 19.66 9.31
N GLU A 359 -0.28 20.34 9.49
CA GLU A 359 0.03 21.10 10.71
C GLU A 359 -0.47 22.54 10.67
N LYS A 360 -0.20 23.26 9.57
CA LYS A 360 -0.44 24.71 9.50
C LYS A 360 -1.81 25.02 8.92
N LEU A 361 -2.21 24.31 7.87
CA LEU A 361 -3.49 24.53 7.20
C LEU A 361 -4.62 23.66 7.77
N GLN A 362 -4.30 22.76 8.72
CA GLN A 362 -5.29 21.89 9.38
C GLN A 362 -6.14 21.07 8.40
N GLY A 363 -5.54 20.65 7.29
CA GLY A 363 -6.22 19.89 6.23
C GLY A 363 -6.86 20.76 5.14
N GLU A 364 -6.86 22.09 5.27
CA GLU A 364 -7.22 22.94 4.13
C GLU A 364 -6.12 22.86 3.05
N THR A 365 -6.54 22.80 1.78
CA THR A 365 -5.62 22.68 0.64
C THR A 365 -6.11 23.58 -0.49
N LYS A 366 -5.17 24.30 -1.10
CA LYS A 366 -5.43 25.14 -2.28
C LYS A 366 -5.05 24.45 -3.59
N MET A 367 -4.62 23.20 -3.49
CA MET A 367 -4.18 22.40 -4.61
C MET A 367 -5.30 22.25 -5.65
N ASP A 368 -5.02 22.72 -6.85
CA ASP A 368 -5.85 22.52 -8.02
C ASP A 368 -5.25 21.40 -8.87
N VAL A 369 -5.81 20.21 -8.71
CA VAL A 369 -5.36 19.00 -9.41
C VAL A 369 -5.54 19.11 -10.93
N PHE A 370 -6.44 19.98 -11.41
CA PHE A 370 -6.76 20.11 -12.83
C PHE A 370 -5.88 21.09 -13.61
N LYS A 371 -4.89 21.70 -12.95
CA LYS A 371 -3.81 22.42 -13.64
C LYS A 371 -2.99 21.51 -14.55
N ASN A 372 -2.84 20.24 -14.17
CA ASN A 372 -2.19 19.24 -15.00
C ASN A 372 -3.20 18.68 -16.03
N PRO A 373 -2.96 18.82 -17.35
CA PRO A 373 -3.87 18.34 -18.38
C PRO A 373 -4.16 16.83 -18.35
N ASP A 374 -3.18 16.01 -17.97
CA ASP A 374 -3.36 14.56 -17.85
C ASP A 374 -4.35 14.21 -16.73
N THR A 375 -4.40 15.03 -15.68
CA THR A 375 -5.39 14.89 -14.60
C THR A 375 -6.81 15.18 -15.08
N VAL A 376 -6.97 16.14 -16.01
CA VAL A 376 -8.26 16.42 -16.65
C VAL A 376 -8.70 15.23 -17.50
N ILE A 377 -7.81 14.69 -18.34
CA ILE A 377 -8.10 13.53 -19.20
C ILE A 377 -8.51 12.32 -18.35
N LEU A 378 -7.73 12.03 -17.30
CA LEU A 378 -8.01 10.96 -16.36
C LEU A 378 -9.39 11.13 -15.71
N ALA A 379 -9.71 12.33 -15.21
CA ALA A 379 -11.00 12.60 -14.56
C ALA A 379 -12.18 12.52 -15.53
N GLN A 380 -12.02 12.95 -16.78
CA GLN A 380 -13.04 12.84 -17.82
C GLN A 380 -13.39 11.37 -18.17
N LYS A 381 -12.44 10.44 -18.03
CA LYS A 381 -12.71 9.00 -18.13
C LYS A 381 -13.29 8.45 -16.83
N MET A 382 -12.60 8.69 -15.71
CA MET A 382 -12.88 8.07 -14.42
C MET A 382 -14.23 8.47 -13.81
N ILE A 383 -14.47 9.77 -13.69
CA ILE A 383 -15.59 10.29 -12.89
C ILE A 383 -16.96 9.84 -13.48
N PRO A 384 -17.21 9.95 -14.80
CA PRO A 384 -18.46 9.44 -15.38
C PRO A 384 -18.64 7.93 -15.20
N THR A 385 -17.57 7.14 -15.32
CA THR A 385 -17.66 5.68 -15.13
C THR A 385 -17.95 5.32 -13.67
N MET A 386 -17.37 6.02 -12.70
CA MET A 386 -17.69 5.83 -11.28
C MET A 386 -19.14 6.20 -10.96
N ASP A 387 -19.67 7.28 -11.56
CA ASP A 387 -21.09 7.65 -11.42
C ASP A 387 -22.03 6.58 -11.98
N GLN A 388 -21.74 6.06 -13.18
CA GLN A 388 -22.52 4.98 -13.81
C GLN A 388 -22.53 3.69 -12.96
N ARG A 389 -21.47 3.45 -12.19
CA ARG A 389 -21.37 2.31 -11.27
C ARG A 389 -21.99 2.58 -9.89
N GLY A 390 -22.59 3.76 -9.68
CA GLY A 390 -23.24 4.18 -8.45
C GLY A 390 -22.28 4.47 -7.30
N TYR A 391 -21.02 4.81 -7.59
CA TYR A 391 -20.01 5.04 -6.53
C TYR A 391 -20.25 6.33 -5.75
N PHE A 392 -21.02 7.27 -6.32
CA PHE A 392 -21.35 8.55 -5.69
C PHE A 392 -22.72 8.57 -5.00
N ASP A 393 -23.44 7.43 -5.00
CA ASP A 393 -24.77 7.30 -4.38
C ASP A 393 -24.69 6.91 -2.90
#